data_AF-A0A4R0IMV7-F1
#
_entry.id   AF-A0A4R0IMV7-F1
#
_cell.length_a   1.000
_cell.length_b   1.000
_cell.length_c   1.000
_cell.angle_alpha   90.00
_cell.angle_beta   90.00
_cell.angle_gamma   90.00
#
_symmetry.space_group_name_H-M   'P 1'
#
loop_
_entity.id
_entity.type
_entity.pdbx_description
1 polymer ?
#
loop_
_entity_poly.entity_id
_entity_poly.type
_entity_poly.pdbx_seq_one_letter_code
_entity_poly.pdbx_strand_id
1 'polypeptide(L)'
;MPVLVEGTMDAPAVSLAGDEWAGLACCGAAITPEQALIARSHSQTGTVLVALDGDLGGQAGAMRSLPVLSEAFDEVLFARLPNKQDPAALHAAGRGLLRDVLGSARPLADFAIEVELAKWSNVLDHLSGQVNAVRAIAPLVASLPTGRVAGEITRLARVVHLDEHIVSREVLAAVGSRGPTRSRQRAVRRTGADLEINVPHSYRDL
;
A
#
# COMPACT_ATOMS: atom_id res chain seq x y z
N MET A 1 15.34 6.99 1.12
CA MET A 1 13.95 6.59 0.78
C MET A 1 13.37 5.80 1.95
N PRO A 2 12.17 6.13 2.47
CA PRO A 2 11.53 5.37 3.53
C PRO A 2 11.13 3.97 3.06
N VAL A 3 11.33 2.97 3.92
CA VAL A 3 10.95 1.57 3.69
C VAL A 3 10.03 1.09 4.80
N LEU A 4 8.77 0.82 4.46
CA LEU A 4 7.76 0.31 5.37
C LEU A 4 7.95 -1.19 5.60
N VAL A 5 8.08 -1.59 6.86
CA VAL A 5 8.27 -2.97 7.32
C VAL A 5 7.30 -3.31 8.46
N GLU A 6 7.12 -4.60 8.74
CA GLU A 6 6.19 -5.06 9.78
C GLU A 6 6.81 -5.02 11.18
N GLY A 7 7.98 -5.64 11.35
CA GLY A 7 8.64 -5.86 12.64
C GLY A 7 9.59 -4.72 13.06
N THR A 8 9.74 -4.56 14.37
CA THR A 8 10.68 -3.59 14.95
C THR A 8 12.14 -3.90 14.61
N MET A 9 12.48 -5.17 14.40
CA MET A 9 13.83 -5.61 14.02
C MET A 9 14.12 -5.45 12.52
N ASP A 10 13.08 -5.37 11.70
CA ASP A 10 13.22 -5.18 10.25
C ASP A 10 13.66 -3.76 9.92
N ALA A 11 13.21 -2.77 10.70
CA ALA A 11 13.55 -1.37 10.47
C ALA A 11 15.07 -1.08 10.56
N PRO A 12 15.79 -1.53 11.60
CA PRO A 12 17.24 -1.42 11.62
C PRO A 12 17.90 -2.33 10.58
N ALA A 13 17.37 -3.53 10.28
CA ALA A 13 17.93 -4.40 9.25
C ALA A 13 17.93 -3.74 7.86
N VAL A 14 16.84 -3.05 7.50
CA VAL A 14 16.76 -2.24 6.28
C VAL A 14 17.73 -1.06 6.30
N SER A 15 17.77 -0.31 7.41
CA SER A 15 18.69 0.84 7.53
C SER A 15 20.17 0.42 7.47
N LEU A 16 20.49 -0.81 7.87
CA LEU A 16 21.82 -1.40 7.75
C LEU A 16 22.10 -2.04 6.38
N ALA A 17 21.10 -2.15 5.50
CA ALA A 17 21.27 -2.72 4.17
C ALA A 17 21.89 -1.73 3.17
N GLY A 18 21.78 -0.42 3.42
CA GLY A 18 22.37 0.64 2.61
C GLY A 18 21.91 2.03 3.04
N ASP A 19 22.71 3.05 2.72
CA ASP A 19 22.43 4.45 3.09
C ASP A 19 21.25 5.05 2.30
N GLU A 20 20.84 4.40 1.21
CA GLU A 20 19.67 4.79 0.41
C GLU A 20 18.32 4.58 1.12
N TRP A 21 18.26 3.76 2.17
CA TRP A 21 17.00 3.35 2.81
C TRP A 21 16.92 3.71 4.29
N ALA A 22 15.72 4.08 4.73
CA ALA A 22 15.40 4.28 6.15
C ALA A 22 14.21 3.40 6.52
N GLY A 23 14.43 2.40 7.36
CA GLY A 23 13.39 1.46 7.77
C GLY A 23 12.37 2.09 8.73
N LEU A 24 11.08 1.83 8.50
CA LEU A 24 9.94 2.32 9.27
C LEU A 24 9.04 1.14 9.64
N ALA A 25 9.03 0.75 10.91
CA ALA A 25 8.19 -0.35 11.38
C ALA A 25 6.76 0.11 11.70
N CYS A 26 5.77 -0.61 11.17
CA CYS A 26 4.38 -0.45 11.57
C CYS A 26 4.01 -1.21 12.85
N CYS A 27 4.91 -2.04 13.38
CA CYS A 27 4.74 -2.78 14.63
C CYS A 27 3.44 -3.61 14.67
N GLY A 28 3.14 -4.31 13.58
CA GLY A 28 1.94 -5.16 13.44
C GLY A 28 0.62 -4.40 13.21
N ALA A 29 0.66 -3.08 12.98
CA ALA A 29 -0.51 -2.29 12.61
C ALA A 29 -0.56 -2.01 11.10
N ALA A 30 -1.74 -1.65 10.59
CA ALA A 30 -1.83 -1.04 9.26
C ALA A 30 -1.31 0.40 9.32
N ILE A 31 -0.59 0.83 8.28
CA ILE A 31 -0.15 2.23 8.13
C ILE A 31 -1.38 3.17 8.09
N THR A 32 -1.31 4.29 8.82
CA THR A 32 -2.36 5.33 8.79
C THR A 32 -1.98 6.50 7.89
N PRO A 33 -2.95 7.32 7.42
CA PRO A 33 -2.66 8.53 6.66
C PRO A 33 -1.72 9.50 7.40
N GLU A 34 -1.89 9.65 8.71
CA GLU A 34 -1.02 10.51 9.53
C GLU A 34 0.43 9.99 9.55
N GLN A 35 0.61 8.68 9.70
CA GLN A 35 1.93 8.06 9.66
C GLN A 35 2.57 8.19 8.27
N ALA A 36 1.78 8.04 7.20
CA ALA A 36 2.26 8.22 5.83
C ALA A 36 2.70 9.68 5.57
N LEU A 37 1.95 10.66 6.06
CA LEU A 37 2.31 12.08 5.96
C LEU A 37 3.57 12.43 6.77
N ILE A 38 3.73 11.87 7.96
CA ILE A 38 4.97 12.01 8.75
C ILE A 38 6.15 11.40 8.00
N ALA A 39 6.00 10.18 7.46
CA ALA A 39 7.06 9.56 6.67
C ALA A 39 7.41 10.42 5.44
N ARG A 40 6.40 11.01 4.77
CA ARG A 40 6.60 11.89 3.62
C ARG A 40 7.32 13.18 3.96
N SER A 41 7.02 13.81 5.09
CA SER A 41 7.62 15.09 5.51
C SER A 41 9.11 14.98 5.82
N HIS A 42 9.56 13.79 6.24
CA HIS A 42 10.97 13.48 6.49
C HIS A 42 11.67 12.81 5.29
N SER A 43 10.95 12.51 4.21
CA SER A 43 11.51 11.90 3.01
C SER A 43 12.07 12.94 2.04
N GLN A 44 13.30 12.70 1.59
CA GLN A 44 13.92 13.46 0.49
C GLN A 44 13.34 13.09 -0.89
N THR A 45 12.66 11.94 -0.99
CA THR A 45 12.06 11.41 -2.22
C THR A 45 10.54 11.45 -2.14
N GLY A 46 9.90 11.59 -3.30
CA GLY A 46 8.46 11.33 -3.46
C GLY A 46 8.08 9.84 -3.37
N THR A 47 9.06 8.95 -3.25
CA THR A 47 8.88 7.50 -3.27
C THR A 47 8.95 6.88 -1.88
N VAL A 48 8.12 5.86 -1.64
CA VAL A 48 8.18 4.95 -0.48
C VAL A 48 8.25 3.50 -0.97
N LEU A 49 8.97 2.64 -0.26
CA LEU A 49 9.07 1.21 -0.56
C LEU A 49 8.39 0.40 0.53
N VAL A 50 7.63 -0.63 0.17
CA VAL A 50 6.99 -1.57 1.09
C VAL A 50 7.72 -2.91 1.01
N ALA A 51 8.19 -3.41 2.15
CA ALA A 51 8.92 -4.66 2.29
C ALA A 51 8.42 -5.42 3.53
N LEU A 52 7.18 -5.93 3.43
CA LEU A 52 6.60 -6.78 4.47
C LEU A 52 7.04 -8.24 4.28
N ASP A 53 6.72 -9.07 5.26
CA ASP A 53 7.01 -10.51 5.24
C ASP A 53 6.58 -11.18 3.93
N GLY A 54 7.38 -12.13 3.45
CA GLY A 54 7.18 -12.77 2.15
C GLY A 54 5.97 -13.70 2.06
N ASP A 55 5.14 -13.80 3.10
CA ASP A 55 3.96 -14.65 3.13
C ASP A 55 2.71 -13.97 2.51
N LEU A 56 1.56 -14.66 2.56
CA LEU A 56 0.30 -14.12 2.04
C LEU A 56 -0.23 -12.95 2.87
N GLY A 57 0.07 -12.93 4.17
CA GLY A 57 -0.31 -11.86 5.09
C GLY A 57 0.40 -10.57 4.74
N GLY A 58 1.72 -10.62 4.54
CA GLY A 58 2.54 -9.49 4.12
C GLY A 58 2.19 -8.98 2.72
N GLN A 59 1.94 -9.87 1.75
CA GLN A 59 1.44 -9.45 0.43
C GLN A 59 0.07 -8.74 0.51
N ALA A 60 -0.85 -9.27 1.32
CA ALA A 60 -2.13 -8.63 1.55
C ALA A 60 -1.98 -7.29 2.32
N GLY A 61 -1.06 -7.22 3.26
CA GLY A 61 -0.70 -6.00 3.99
C GLY A 61 -0.17 -4.91 3.07
N ALA A 62 0.72 -5.28 2.13
CA ALA A 62 1.25 -4.36 1.14
C ALA A 62 0.11 -3.79 0.28
N MET A 63 -0.76 -4.64 -0.29
CA MET A 63 -1.90 -4.16 -1.08
C MET A 63 -2.84 -3.24 -0.28
N ARG A 64 -3.08 -3.53 1.01
CA ARG A 64 -3.90 -2.67 1.89
C ARG A 64 -3.25 -1.31 2.16
N SER A 65 -1.92 -1.23 2.15
CA SER A 65 -1.19 0.02 2.37
C SER A 65 -1.23 0.96 1.16
N LEU A 66 -1.44 0.43 -0.05
CA LEU A 66 -1.33 1.19 -1.30
C LEU A 66 -2.19 2.47 -1.32
N PRO A 67 -3.50 2.46 -1.00
CA PRO A 67 -4.32 3.68 -1.07
C PRO A 67 -3.80 4.78 -0.14
N VAL A 68 -3.43 4.40 1.10
CA VAL A 68 -2.94 5.34 2.12
C VAL A 68 -1.59 5.93 1.71
N LEU A 69 -0.68 5.10 1.20
CA LEU A 69 0.63 5.57 0.76
C LEU A 69 0.55 6.44 -0.50
N SER A 70 -0.34 6.11 -1.43
CA SER A 70 -0.57 6.89 -2.66
C SER A 70 -1.19 8.27 -2.41
N GLU A 71 -1.78 8.52 -1.24
CA GLU A 71 -2.21 9.87 -0.84
C GLU A 71 -1.05 10.76 -0.41
N ALA A 72 0.06 10.17 0.08
CA ALA A 72 1.20 10.89 0.63
C ALA A 72 2.43 10.88 -0.29
N PHE A 73 2.60 9.83 -1.11
CA PHE A 73 3.78 9.60 -1.94
C PHE A 73 3.41 9.57 -3.42
N ASP A 74 4.32 10.11 -4.25
CA ASP A 74 4.20 10.12 -5.71
C ASP A 74 4.36 8.70 -6.30
N GLU A 75 5.15 7.86 -5.63
CA GLU A 75 5.39 6.47 -6.04
C GLU A 75 5.46 5.54 -4.83
N VAL A 76 4.80 4.39 -4.96
CA VAL A 76 4.82 3.31 -3.95
C VAL A 76 5.42 2.08 -4.59
N LEU A 77 6.61 1.71 -4.14
CA LEU A 77 7.33 0.51 -4.56
C LEU A 77 7.05 -0.65 -3.61
N PHE A 78 7.24 -1.86 -4.12
CA PHE A 78 7.09 -3.11 -3.39
C PHE A 78 8.29 -4.01 -3.67
N ALA A 79 9.00 -4.40 -2.60
CA ALA A 79 10.00 -5.44 -2.64
C ALA A 79 9.35 -6.74 -2.17
N ARG A 80 9.22 -7.70 -3.08
CA ARG A 80 8.65 -9.01 -2.75
C ARG A 80 9.74 -9.87 -2.12
N LEU A 81 9.60 -10.15 -0.84
CA LEU A 81 10.52 -11.05 -0.13
C LEU A 81 10.24 -12.52 -0.50
N PRO A 82 11.26 -13.40 -0.39
CA PRO A 82 11.06 -14.84 -0.50
C PRO A 82 10.05 -15.34 0.53
N ASN A 83 9.33 -16.41 0.20
CA ASN A 83 8.27 -16.94 1.06
C ASN A 83 8.80 -17.27 2.47
N LYS A 84 8.06 -16.85 3.49
CA LYS A 84 8.40 -17.02 4.93
C LYS A 84 9.73 -16.38 5.36
N GLN A 85 10.22 -15.39 4.60
CA GLN A 85 11.35 -14.55 5.04
C GLN A 85 10.84 -13.16 5.38
N ASP A 86 11.45 -12.57 6.39
CA ASP A 86 11.32 -11.16 6.78
C ASP A 86 12.63 -10.41 6.46
N PRO A 87 12.62 -9.06 6.47
CA PRO A 87 13.83 -8.28 6.22
C PRO A 87 15.00 -8.62 7.16
N ALA A 88 14.75 -8.78 8.46
CA ALA A 88 15.79 -9.09 9.44
C ALA A 88 16.48 -10.45 9.15
N ALA A 89 15.72 -11.48 8.78
CA ALA A 89 16.21 -12.79 8.42
C ALA A 89 17.05 -12.74 7.14
N LEU A 90 16.62 -12.00 6.12
CA LEU A 90 17.41 -11.80 4.90
C LEU A 90 18.73 -11.09 5.19
N HIS A 91 18.71 -10.07 6.05
CA HIS A 91 19.93 -9.38 6.48
C HIS A 91 20.89 -10.33 7.20
N ALA A 92 20.37 -11.15 8.12
CA ALA A 92 21.16 -12.12 8.88
C ALA A 92 21.70 -13.27 8.00
N ALA A 93 20.95 -13.69 6.99
CA ALA A 93 21.31 -14.82 6.13
C ALA A 93 22.51 -14.54 5.21
N GLY A 94 22.80 -13.28 4.89
CA GLY A 94 23.95 -12.95 4.06
C GLY A 94 24.07 -11.49 3.70
N ARG A 95 25.32 -11.03 3.57
CA ARG A 95 25.61 -9.67 3.10
C ARG A 95 25.02 -9.48 1.70
N GLY A 96 24.25 -8.41 1.54
CA GLY A 96 23.70 -8.02 0.24
C GLY A 96 22.33 -8.63 -0.10
N LEU A 97 21.89 -9.72 0.54
CA LEU A 97 20.61 -10.35 0.17
C LEU A 97 19.41 -9.40 0.32
N LEU A 98 19.30 -8.75 1.48
CA LEU A 98 18.25 -7.75 1.69
C LEU A 98 18.41 -6.57 0.71
N ARG A 99 19.65 -6.11 0.48
CA ARG A 99 19.94 -5.01 -0.44
C ARG A 99 19.49 -5.33 -1.87
N ASP A 100 19.76 -6.54 -2.36
CA ASP A 100 19.39 -6.97 -3.70
C ASP A 100 17.86 -7.05 -3.83
N VAL A 101 17.17 -7.57 -2.82
CA VAL A 101 15.70 -7.62 -2.77
C VAL A 101 15.11 -6.21 -2.80
N LEU A 102 15.59 -5.30 -1.95
CA LEU A 102 15.13 -3.90 -1.92
C LEU A 102 15.45 -3.16 -3.23
N GLY A 103 16.62 -3.41 -3.83
CA GLY A 103 17.04 -2.82 -5.10
C GLY A 103 16.24 -3.32 -6.31
N SER A 104 15.57 -4.47 -6.19
CA SER A 104 14.70 -5.05 -7.22
C SER A 104 13.22 -4.64 -7.11
N ALA A 105 12.90 -3.70 -6.22
CA ALA A 105 11.53 -3.28 -5.96
C ALA A 105 10.84 -2.73 -7.23
N ARG A 106 9.54 -3.01 -7.36
CA ARG A 106 8.71 -2.59 -8.49
C ARG A 106 7.46 -1.84 -8.01
N PRO A 107 6.76 -1.08 -8.87
CA PRO A 107 5.55 -0.38 -8.45
C PRO A 107 4.53 -1.33 -7.81
N LEU A 108 4.06 -1.00 -6.61
CA LEU A 108 3.10 -1.81 -5.87
C LEU A 108 1.74 -1.90 -6.59
N ALA A 109 1.37 -0.85 -7.33
CA ALA A 109 0.16 -0.86 -8.15
C ALA A 109 0.19 -1.96 -9.23
N ASP A 110 1.35 -2.25 -9.83
CA ASP A 110 1.48 -3.31 -10.82
C ASP A 110 1.20 -4.68 -10.19
N PHE A 111 1.75 -4.92 -9.00
CA PHE A 111 1.49 -6.14 -8.25
C PHE A 111 0.02 -6.26 -7.84
N ALA A 112 -0.61 -5.16 -7.41
CA ALA A 112 -2.04 -5.15 -7.07
C ALA A 112 -2.91 -5.48 -8.29
N ILE A 113 -2.59 -4.93 -9.47
CA ILE A 113 -3.28 -5.23 -10.73
C ILE A 113 -3.10 -6.71 -11.11
N GLU A 114 -1.88 -7.23 -11.00
CA GLU A 114 -1.59 -8.65 -11.28
C GLU A 114 -2.38 -9.60 -10.37
N VAL A 115 -2.42 -9.31 -9.06
CA VAL A 115 -3.17 -10.10 -8.09
C VAL A 115 -4.68 -10.02 -8.35
N GLU A 116 -5.21 -8.83 -8.64
CA GLU A 116 -6.63 -8.67 -8.92
C GLU A 116 -7.02 -9.40 -10.20
N LEU A 117 -6.24 -9.25 -11.27
CA LEU A 117 -6.47 -9.93 -12.54
C LEU A 117 -6.42 -11.46 -12.41
N ALA A 118 -5.50 -11.99 -11.60
CA ALA A 118 -5.37 -13.44 -11.41
C ALA A 118 -6.67 -14.09 -10.90
N LYS A 119 -7.48 -13.37 -10.12
CA LYS A 119 -8.79 -13.84 -9.61
C LYS A 119 -9.80 -14.16 -10.72
N TRP A 120 -9.61 -13.60 -11.91
CA TRP A 120 -10.53 -13.73 -13.05
C TRP A 120 -10.04 -14.73 -14.11
N SER A 121 -8.84 -15.29 -13.93
CA SER A 121 -8.15 -16.13 -14.93
C SER A 121 -8.97 -17.31 -15.47
N ASN A 122 -9.92 -17.83 -14.70
CA ASN A 122 -10.80 -18.95 -15.06
C ASN A 122 -12.08 -18.55 -15.81
N VAL A 123 -12.34 -17.26 -16.01
CA VAL A 123 -13.57 -16.75 -16.66
C VAL A 123 -13.30 -15.70 -17.75
N LEU A 124 -12.03 -15.51 -18.14
CA LEU A 124 -11.64 -14.56 -19.20
C LEU A 124 -12.01 -15.04 -20.62
N ASP A 125 -12.53 -16.26 -20.77
CA ASP A 125 -13.07 -16.82 -22.01
C ASP A 125 -14.50 -16.33 -22.32
N HIS A 126 -15.19 -15.75 -21.34
CA HIS A 126 -16.52 -15.17 -21.52
C HIS A 126 -16.48 -13.64 -21.45
N LEU A 127 -17.24 -12.98 -22.34
CA LEU A 127 -17.33 -11.52 -22.40
C LEU A 127 -17.72 -10.90 -21.04
N SER A 128 -18.64 -11.53 -20.31
CA SER A 128 -19.04 -11.07 -18.97
C SER A 128 -17.89 -11.13 -17.96
N GLY A 129 -17.08 -12.18 -17.99
CA GLY A 129 -15.91 -12.32 -17.13
C GLY A 129 -14.82 -11.30 -17.46
N GLN A 130 -14.56 -11.07 -18.75
CA GLN A 130 -13.62 -10.03 -19.19
C GLN A 130 -14.03 -8.63 -18.72
N VAL A 131 -15.31 -8.25 -18.91
CA VAL A 131 -15.82 -6.95 -18.49
C VAL A 131 -15.79 -6.81 -16.97
N ASN A 132 -16.15 -7.86 -16.22
CA ASN A 132 -16.11 -7.82 -14.77
C ASN A 132 -14.67 -7.75 -14.22
N ALA A 133 -13.71 -8.42 -14.86
CA ALA A 133 -12.29 -8.29 -14.54
C ALA A 133 -11.82 -6.85 -14.71
N VAL A 134 -12.14 -6.22 -15.84
CA VAL A 134 -11.83 -4.80 -16.09
C VAL A 134 -12.44 -3.91 -15.02
N ARG A 135 -13.70 -4.10 -14.65
CA ARG A 135 -14.37 -3.30 -13.61
C ARG A 135 -13.70 -3.44 -12.23
N ALA A 136 -13.23 -4.62 -11.88
CA ALA A 136 -12.51 -4.86 -10.63
C ALA A 136 -11.14 -4.18 -10.61
N ILE A 137 -10.45 -4.17 -11.75
CA ILE A 137 -9.09 -3.59 -11.91
C ILE A 137 -9.13 -2.08 -12.15
N ALA A 138 -10.20 -1.56 -12.75
CA ALA A 138 -10.34 -0.16 -13.17
C ALA A 138 -10.01 0.87 -12.08
N PRO A 139 -10.44 0.70 -10.80
CA PRO A 139 -10.03 1.61 -9.73
C PRO A 139 -8.51 1.67 -9.53
N LEU A 140 -7.80 0.54 -9.64
CA LEU A 140 -6.34 0.49 -9.47
C LEU A 140 -5.64 1.25 -10.61
N VAL A 141 -6.09 1.04 -11.85
CA VAL A 141 -5.58 1.75 -13.04
C VAL A 141 -5.87 3.25 -12.94
N ALA A 142 -7.06 3.62 -12.49
CA ALA A 142 -7.47 5.01 -12.30
C ALA A 142 -6.67 5.74 -11.19
N SER A 143 -6.02 5.03 -10.27
CA SER A 143 -5.10 5.62 -9.27
C SER A 143 -3.67 5.80 -9.77
N LEU A 144 -3.32 5.28 -10.94
CA LEU A 144 -1.97 5.46 -11.47
C LEU A 144 -1.71 6.93 -11.83
N PRO A 145 -0.44 7.36 -11.85
CA PRO A 145 -0.06 8.64 -12.43
C PRO A 145 -0.60 8.78 -13.86
N THR A 146 -1.09 9.97 -14.24
CA THR A 146 -1.78 10.22 -15.53
C THR A 146 -1.00 9.69 -16.74
N GLY A 147 0.33 9.84 -16.74
CA GLY A 147 1.19 9.34 -17.83
C GLY A 147 1.27 7.82 -17.97
N ARG A 148 0.85 7.05 -16.94
CA ARG A 148 0.83 5.58 -16.95
C ARG A 148 -0.52 4.99 -17.32
N VAL A 149 -1.61 5.73 -17.13
CA VAL A 149 -3.00 5.25 -17.30
C VAL A 149 -3.23 4.70 -18.70
N ALA A 150 -2.85 5.45 -19.75
CA ALA A 150 -3.08 5.03 -21.14
C ALA A 150 -2.34 3.73 -21.48
N GLY A 151 -1.06 3.63 -21.11
CA GLY A 151 -0.27 2.42 -21.36
C GLY A 151 -0.83 1.19 -20.64
N GLU A 152 -1.36 1.38 -19.42
CA GLU A 152 -1.98 0.28 -18.68
C GLU A 152 -3.34 -0.13 -19.24
N ILE A 153 -4.13 0.81 -19.78
CA ILE A 153 -5.35 0.50 -20.53
C ILE A 153 -5.02 -0.39 -21.75
N THR A 154 -4.02 -0.01 -22.56
CA THR A 154 -3.60 -0.80 -23.73
C THR A 154 -3.05 -2.18 -23.32
N ARG A 155 -2.32 -2.27 -22.20
CA ARG A 155 -1.87 -3.56 -21.66
C ARG A 155 -3.05 -4.43 -21.23
N LEU A 156 -3.95 -3.88 -20.41
CA LEU A 156 -5.09 -4.61 -19.87
C LEU A 156 -6.01 -5.11 -20.99
N ALA A 157 -6.31 -4.28 -21.99
CA ALA A 157 -7.10 -4.65 -23.17
C ALA A 157 -6.58 -5.90 -23.87
N ARG A 158 -5.25 -6.00 -24.05
CA ARG A 158 -4.61 -7.18 -24.66
C ARG A 158 -4.73 -8.42 -23.79
N VAL A 159 -4.61 -8.29 -22.47
CA VAL A 159 -4.62 -9.42 -21.55
C VAL A 159 -6.03 -10.00 -21.37
N VAL A 160 -7.05 -9.14 -21.33
CA VAL A 160 -8.45 -9.56 -21.17
C VAL A 160 -9.17 -9.76 -22.51
N HIS A 161 -8.48 -9.57 -23.64
CA HIS A 161 -9.03 -9.67 -25.00
C HIS A 161 -10.26 -8.79 -25.26
N LEU A 162 -10.25 -7.56 -24.74
CA LEU A 162 -11.29 -6.56 -24.98
C LEU A 162 -10.80 -5.41 -25.86
N ASP A 163 -11.74 -4.74 -26.51
CA ASP A 163 -11.49 -3.48 -27.19
C ASP A 163 -11.01 -2.41 -26.19
N GLU A 164 -9.99 -1.65 -26.58
CA GLU A 164 -9.39 -0.60 -25.75
C GLU A 164 -10.40 0.47 -25.34
N HIS A 165 -11.38 0.79 -26.19
CA HIS A 165 -12.46 1.72 -25.86
C HIS A 165 -13.35 1.22 -24.72
N ILE A 166 -13.60 -0.10 -24.66
CA ILE A 166 -14.37 -0.70 -23.57
C ILE A 166 -13.59 -0.54 -22.27
N VAL A 167 -12.30 -0.90 -22.28
CA VAL A 167 -11.43 -0.78 -21.09
C VAL A 167 -11.32 0.67 -20.63
N SER A 168 -11.06 1.59 -21.56
CA SER A 168 -10.98 3.03 -21.27
C SER A 168 -12.25 3.56 -20.64
N ARG A 169 -13.44 3.14 -21.12
CA ARG A 169 -14.72 3.57 -20.55
C ARG A 169 -14.89 3.11 -19.11
N GLU A 170 -14.57 1.86 -18.80
CA GLU A 170 -14.70 1.35 -17.42
C GLU A 170 -13.69 2.01 -16.48
N VAL A 171 -12.46 2.30 -16.95
CA VAL A 171 -11.46 3.06 -16.17
C VAL A 171 -11.93 4.49 -15.90
N LEU A 172 -12.46 5.19 -16.91
CA LEU A 172 -13.03 6.53 -16.74
C LEU A 172 -14.23 6.54 -15.78
N ALA A 173 -15.09 5.51 -15.85
CA ALA A 173 -16.21 5.37 -14.91
C ALA A 173 -15.73 5.24 -13.46
N ALA A 174 -14.63 4.51 -13.21
CA ALA A 174 -14.05 4.36 -11.88
C ALA A 174 -13.49 5.67 -11.29
N VAL A 175 -13.04 6.61 -12.13
CA VAL A 175 -12.62 7.95 -11.68
C VAL A 175 -13.81 8.72 -11.08
N GLY A 176 -14.98 8.64 -11.72
CA GLY A 176 -16.19 9.33 -11.26
C GLY A 176 -16.78 8.79 -9.95
N SER A 177 -16.57 7.50 -9.66
CA SER A 177 -17.02 6.88 -8.41
C SER A 177 -16.19 7.26 -7.18
N ARG A 178 -15.04 7.93 -7.35
CA ARG A 178 -14.22 8.49 -6.25
C ARG A 178 -14.73 9.84 -5.70
N GLY A 179 -15.95 10.25 -6.04
CA GLY A 179 -16.59 11.43 -5.45
C GLY A 179 -16.57 11.39 -3.91
N PRO A 180 -16.44 12.55 -3.23
CA PRO A 180 -15.96 12.62 -1.86
C PRO A 180 -16.92 11.88 -0.93
N THR A 181 -16.49 10.74 -0.40
CA THR A 181 -17.11 10.14 0.78
C THR A 181 -16.70 10.98 2.00
N ARG A 182 -17.19 12.22 2.02
CA ARG A 182 -17.13 13.16 3.14
C ARG A 182 -17.78 12.50 4.35
N SER A 183 -16.94 12.06 5.29
CA SER A 183 -17.05 12.43 6.70
C SER A 183 -18.49 12.59 7.24
N ARG A 184 -19.34 11.58 7.11
CA ARG A 184 -20.70 11.57 7.67
C ARG A 184 -20.88 10.44 8.66
N GLN A 185 -19.90 10.26 9.55
CA GLN A 185 -20.01 9.38 10.73
C GLN A 185 -18.95 9.73 11.80
N ARG A 186 -18.81 11.01 12.16
CA ARG A 186 -18.02 11.38 13.36
C ARG A 186 -18.54 12.62 14.13
N ALA A 187 -19.76 13.07 13.83
CA ALA A 187 -20.40 14.22 14.50
C ALA A 187 -21.58 13.84 15.42
N VAL A 188 -21.88 12.55 15.61
CA VAL A 188 -22.91 12.08 16.56
C VAL A 188 -22.24 11.21 17.62
N ARG A 189 -21.42 11.83 18.48
CA ARG A 189 -21.01 11.34 19.82
C ARG A 189 -20.14 12.36 20.57
N ARG A 190 -20.48 13.64 20.45
CA ARG A 190 -20.01 14.69 21.36
C ARG A 190 -21.20 15.46 21.90
N THR A 191 -22.01 14.75 22.67
CA THR A 191 -22.91 15.38 23.64
C THR A 191 -23.08 14.40 24.79
N GLY A 192 -22.73 14.84 26.00
CA GLY A 192 -23.04 14.15 27.26
C GLY A 192 -21.84 13.46 27.91
N ALA A 193 -21.05 14.22 28.67
CA ALA A 193 -20.91 14.02 30.12
C ALA A 193 -19.71 14.82 30.62
N ASP A 194 -20.01 15.84 31.41
CA ASP A 194 -19.09 16.48 32.33
C ASP A 194 -18.41 15.42 33.21
N LEU A 195 -17.08 15.45 33.24
CA LEU A 195 -16.29 14.78 34.28
C LEU A 195 -15.40 15.85 34.88
N GLU A 196 -15.96 16.49 35.92
CA GLU A 196 -15.20 17.22 36.94
C GLU A 196 -14.04 16.35 37.42
N ILE A 197 -12.82 16.86 37.27
CA ILE A 197 -11.63 16.25 37.85
C ILE A 197 -11.61 16.62 39.33
N ASN A 198 -12.11 15.73 40.17
CA ASN A 198 -11.94 15.78 41.62
C ASN A 198 -10.55 15.22 41.97
N VAL A 199 -9.66 16.05 42.51
CA VAL A 199 -8.29 15.66 42.92
C VAL A 199 -8.28 15.38 44.44
N PRO A 200 -8.03 14.14 44.90
CA PRO A 200 -7.88 13.89 46.32
C PRO A 200 -6.48 14.30 46.81
N HIS A 201 -6.45 15.19 47.81
CA HIS A 201 -5.30 15.41 48.68
C HIS A 201 -5.20 14.26 49.69
N SER A 202 -4.13 13.46 49.64
CA SER A 202 -3.49 12.84 50.83
C SER A 202 -2.39 11.87 50.43
N TYR A 203 -1.14 12.24 50.67
CA TYR A 203 -0.13 11.46 51.40
C TYR A 203 1.06 12.40 51.62
N ARG A 204 1.00 13.14 52.74
CA ARG A 204 2.19 13.59 53.46
C ARG A 204 2.45 12.54 54.53
N ASP A 205 3.72 12.35 54.83
CA ASP A 205 4.31 11.48 55.85
C ASP A 205 4.64 10.05 55.38
N LEU A 206 5.84 9.93 54.77
CA LEU A 206 6.94 9.03 55.15
C LEU A 206 8.22 9.41 54.40
#